data_AF-A0A0E0E7W2-F1
#
_entry.id   AF-A0A0E0E7W2-F1
#
_cell.length_a   1.000
_cell.length_b   1.000
_cell.length_c   1.000
_cell.angle_alpha   90.00
_cell.angle_beta   90.00
_cell.angle_gamma   90.00
#
_symmetry.space_group_name_H-M   'P 1'
#
loop_
_entity.id
_entity.type
_entity.pdbx_description
1 polymer ?
#
loop_
_entity_poly.entity_id
_entity_poly.type
_entity_poly.pdbx_seq_one_letter_code
_entity_poly.pdbx_strand_id
1 'polypeptide(L)'
;MEIAAFFTAATAAAEAVVAITRNWIFYFCMRTVVFGGGLLALFIGYVMAAYSKTWLDSLSLLPLLFAAVILPVYAAVAIQNARRLERERVVWIVRKALEIEGL
;
A
#
# COMPACT_ATOMS: atom_id res chain seq x y z
N MET A 1 35.35 -19.63 -14.53
CA MET A 1 33.88 -19.78 -14.66
C MET A 1 33.16 -19.57 -13.33
N GLU A 2 33.74 -19.94 -12.19
CA GLU A 2 33.11 -19.81 -10.86
C GLU A 2 32.91 -18.36 -10.37
N ILE A 3 33.83 -17.46 -10.71
CA ILE A 3 33.74 -16.04 -10.31
C ILE A 3 32.53 -15.35 -10.95
N ALA A 4 32.22 -15.66 -12.22
CA ALA A 4 31.06 -15.10 -12.92
C ALA A 4 29.73 -15.57 -12.28
N ALA A 5 29.66 -16.83 -11.85
CA ALA A 5 28.49 -17.38 -11.15
C ALA A 5 28.28 -16.72 -9.78
N PHE A 6 29.36 -16.41 -9.06
CA PHE A 6 29.30 -15.70 -7.78
C PHE A 6 28.79 -14.26 -7.93
N PHE A 7 29.26 -13.53 -8.94
CA PHE A 7 28.76 -12.18 -9.23
C PHE A 7 27.29 -12.19 -9.63
N THR A 8 26.82 -13.17 -10.43
CA THR A 8 25.40 -13.28 -10.78
C THR A 8 24.50 -13.59 -9.58
N ALA A 9 24.96 -14.40 -8.62
CA ALA A 9 24.21 -14.67 -7.40
C ALA A 9 24.17 -13.44 -6.48
N ALA A 10 25.28 -12.71 -6.37
CA ALA A 10 25.37 -11.49 -5.59
C ALA A 10 24.50 -10.35 -6.15
N THR A 11 24.45 -10.18 -7.48
CA THR A 11 23.56 -9.21 -8.13
C THR A 11 22.09 -9.61 -7.98
N ALA A 12 21.76 -10.89 -8.12
CA ALA A 12 20.39 -11.38 -7.91
C ALA A 12 19.93 -11.18 -6.45
N ALA A 13 20.82 -11.39 -5.48
CA ALA A 13 20.54 -11.11 -4.07
C ALA A 13 20.33 -9.61 -3.81
N ALA A 14 21.15 -8.74 -4.41
CA ALA A 14 20.99 -7.29 -4.30
C ALA A 14 19.66 -6.79 -4.90
N GLU A 15 19.27 -7.29 -6.07
CA GLU A 15 17.98 -7.00 -6.69
C GLU A 15 16.80 -7.47 -5.84
N ALA A 16 16.92 -8.66 -5.23
CA ALA A 16 15.91 -9.19 -4.30
C ALA A 16 15.76 -8.30 -3.06
N VAL A 17 16.86 -7.84 -2.46
CA VAL A 17 16.83 -6.92 -1.32
C VAL A 17 16.17 -5.60 -1.70
N VAL A 18 16.55 -5.00 -2.84
CA VAL A 18 15.93 -3.75 -3.33
C VAL A 18 14.43 -3.93 -3.56
N ALA A 19 14.01 -5.06 -4.13
CA ALA A 19 12.59 -5.37 -4.33
C ALA A 19 11.83 -5.51 -3.01
N ILE A 20 12.40 -6.20 -2.01
CA ILE A 20 11.82 -6.37 -0.68
C ILE A 20 11.68 -5.00 0.01
N THR A 21 12.74 -4.19 0.00
CA THR A 21 12.75 -2.85 0.61
C THR A 21 11.74 -1.94 -0.05
N ARG A 22 11.62 -1.95 -1.39
CA ARG A 22 10.61 -1.16 -2.12
C ARG A 22 9.19 -1.55 -1.71
N ASN A 23 8.90 -2.85 -1.60
CA ASN A 23 7.60 -3.34 -1.19
C ASN A 23 7.29 -2.93 0.26
N TRP A 24 8.29 -3.03 1.15
CA TRP A 24 8.18 -2.59 2.55
C TRP A 24 7.86 -1.10 2.67
N ILE A 25 8.58 -0.25 1.94
CA ILE A 25 8.36 1.21 1.93
C ILE A 25 6.94 1.52 1.42
N PHE A 26 6.50 0.85 0.35
CA PHE A 26 5.16 1.02 -0.19
C PHE A 26 4.08 0.67 0.85
N TYR A 27 4.19 -0.51 1.50
CA TYR A 27 3.24 -0.91 2.54
C TYR A 27 3.27 0.03 3.75
N PHE A 28 4.46 0.51 4.15
CA PHE A 28 4.60 1.46 5.25
C PHE A 28 3.93 2.80 4.91
N CYS A 29 4.23 3.39 3.75
CA CYS A 29 3.61 4.64 3.30
C CYS A 29 2.10 4.52 3.13
N MET A 30 1.60 3.45 2.52
CA MET A 30 0.15 3.28 2.37
C MET A 30 -0.52 3.11 3.73
N ARG A 31 0.10 2.41 4.67
CA ARG A 31 -0.43 2.24 6.02
C ARG A 31 -0.44 3.56 6.80
N THR A 32 0.61 4.37 6.71
CA THR A 32 0.64 5.70 7.35
C THR A 32 -0.41 6.63 6.76
N VAL A 33 -0.67 6.58 5.45
CA VAL A 33 -1.76 7.33 4.82
C VAL A 33 -3.13 6.90 5.35
N VAL A 34 -3.35 5.60 5.55
CA VAL A 34 -4.61 5.09 6.11
C VAL A 34 -4.84 5.61 7.53
N PHE A 35 -3.85 5.46 8.42
CA PHE A 35 -3.96 5.93 9.80
C PHE A 35 -4.01 7.45 9.89
N GLY A 36 -3.14 8.14 9.16
CA GLY A 36 -3.03 9.59 9.16
C GLY A 36 -4.28 10.26 8.60
N GLY A 37 -4.81 9.79 7.46
CA GLY A 37 -6.04 10.33 6.89
C GLY A 37 -7.27 10.03 7.75
N GLY A 38 -7.34 8.85 8.39
CA GLY A 38 -8.38 8.55 9.37
C GLY A 38 -8.36 9.50 10.58
N LEU A 39 -7.18 9.76 11.13
CA LEU A 39 -7.01 10.74 12.22
C LEU A 39 -7.38 12.16 11.77
N LEU A 40 -6.98 12.53 10.55
CA LEU A 40 -7.28 13.82 9.95
C LEU A 40 -8.79 14.00 9.76
N ALA A 41 -9.50 12.98 9.30
CA ALA A 41 -10.95 13.01 9.14
C ALA A 41 -11.68 13.21 10.48
N LEU A 42 -11.23 12.52 11.54
CA LEU A 42 -11.74 12.73 12.90
C LEU A 42 -11.46 14.14 13.40
N PHE A 43 -10.27 14.67 13.14
CA PHE A 43 -9.91 16.04 13.51
C PHE A 43 -10.78 17.07 12.79
N ILE A 44 -10.97 16.95 11.47
CA ILE A 44 -11.82 17.86 10.70
C ILE A 44 -13.28 17.76 11.17
N GLY A 45 -13.78 16.55 11.43
CA GLY A 45 -15.11 16.34 11.99
C GLY A 45 -15.29 17.01 13.37
N TYR A 46 -14.28 16.91 14.24
CA TYR A 46 -14.27 17.64 15.52
C TYR A 46 -14.29 19.15 15.33
N VAL A 47 -13.48 19.68 14.39
CA VAL A 47 -13.46 21.12 14.08
C VAL A 47 -14.82 21.59 13.57
N MET A 48 -15.47 20.83 12.69
CA MET A 48 -16.82 21.13 12.22
C MET A 48 -17.84 21.14 13.39
N ALA A 49 -17.77 20.18 14.30
CA ALA A 49 -18.69 20.09 15.43
C ALA A 49 -18.48 21.19 16.49
N ALA A 50 -17.22 21.53 16.79
CA ALA A 50 -16.88 22.46 17.86
C ALA A 50 -16.81 23.93 17.42
N TYR A 51 -16.47 24.21 16.16
CA TYR A 51 -16.16 25.57 15.69
C TYR A 51 -17.04 26.07 14.55
N SER A 52 -17.84 25.23 13.87
CA SER A 52 -18.74 25.74 12.83
C SER A 52 -19.91 26.49 13.46
N LYS A 53 -19.85 27.83 13.42
CA LYS A 53 -20.95 28.71 13.84
C LYS A 53 -21.96 28.91 12.71
N THR A 54 -21.54 28.71 11.47
CA THR A 54 -22.39 28.84 10.28
C THR A 54 -22.32 27.58 9.42
N TRP A 55 -23.42 27.30 8.72
CA TRP A 55 -23.50 26.18 7.78
C TRP A 55 -22.51 26.34 6.60
N LEU A 56 -22.13 27.58 6.27
CA LEU A 56 -21.17 27.90 5.22
C LEU A 56 -19.74 27.46 5.58
N ASP A 57 -19.35 27.59 6.86
CA ASP A 57 -18.06 27.09 7.36
C ASP A 57 -17.98 25.56 7.29
N SER A 58 -19.09 24.88 7.59
CA SER A 58 -19.19 23.43 7.38
C SER A 58 -19.10 23.07 5.89
N LEU A 59 -19.67 23.88 4.99
CA LEU A 59 -19.61 23.61 3.55
C LEU A 59 -18.17 23.72 3.00
N SER A 60 -17.37 24.65 3.52
CA SER A 60 -15.98 24.85 3.08
C SER A 60 -15.02 23.76 3.59
N LEU A 61 -15.34 23.11 4.71
CA LEU A 61 -14.54 22.01 5.29
C LEU A 61 -14.90 20.63 4.71
N LEU A 62 -16.07 20.49 4.09
CA LEU A 62 -16.51 19.23 3.46
C LEU A 62 -15.52 18.67 2.43
N PRO A 63 -14.98 19.44 1.46
CA PRO A 63 -14.01 18.94 0.49
C PRO A 63 -12.75 18.38 1.16
N LEU A 64 -12.31 19.03 2.23
CA LEU A 64 -11.15 18.59 3.01
C LEU A 64 -11.44 17.26 3.72
N LEU A 65 -12.66 17.12 4.27
CA LEU A 65 -13.11 15.88 4.91
C LEU A 65 -13.25 14.75 3.89
N PHE A 66 -13.79 15.03 2.70
CA PHE A 66 -13.84 14.07 1.60
C PHE A 66 -12.44 13.63 1.18
N ALA A 67 -11.50 14.54 0.99
CA ALA A 67 -10.11 14.18 0.67
C ALA A 67 -9.49 13.32 1.78
N ALA A 68 -9.71 13.69 3.05
CA ALA A 68 -9.22 12.97 4.22
C ALA A 68 -9.72 11.53 4.30
N VAL A 69 -10.89 11.22 3.73
CA VAL A 69 -11.46 9.87 3.71
C VAL A 69 -11.12 9.10 2.42
N ILE A 70 -11.19 9.77 1.26
CA ILE A 70 -10.97 9.14 -0.04
C ILE A 70 -9.53 8.64 -0.16
N LEU A 71 -8.53 9.43 0.26
CA LEU A 71 -7.11 9.05 0.22
C LEU A 71 -6.81 7.76 0.99
N PRO A 72 -7.22 7.60 2.27
CA PRO A 72 -7.15 6.33 3.00
C PRO A 72 -7.85 5.17 2.31
N VAL A 73 -9.04 5.39 1.75
CA VAL A 73 -9.80 4.32 1.08
C VAL A 73 -9.02 3.83 -0.15
N TYR A 74 -8.50 4.73 -0.97
CA TYR A 74 -7.64 4.36 -2.10
C TYR A 74 -6.37 3.63 -1.65
N ALA A 75 -5.72 4.10 -0.59
CA ALA A 75 -4.54 3.43 -0.02
C ALA A 75 -4.86 2.03 0.48
N ALA A 76 -6.01 1.84 1.14
CA ALA A 76 -6.47 0.54 1.62
C ALA A 76 -6.76 -0.42 0.45
N VAL A 77 -7.43 0.05 -0.61
CA VAL A 77 -7.70 -0.74 -1.82
C VAL A 77 -6.39 -1.10 -2.53
N ALA A 78 -5.43 -0.17 -2.61
CA ALA A 78 -4.12 -0.44 -3.20
C ALA A 78 -3.37 -1.56 -2.43
N ILE A 79 -3.42 -1.55 -1.10
CA ILE A 79 -2.86 -2.63 -0.26
C ILE A 79 -3.58 -3.96 -0.52
N GLN A 80 -4.90 -3.96 -0.62
CA GLN A 80 -5.68 -5.18 -0.89
C GLN A 80 -5.34 -5.77 -2.26
N ASN A 81 -5.25 -4.94 -3.29
CA ASN A 81 -4.89 -5.36 -4.64
C ASN A 81 -3.45 -5.90 -4.69
N ALA A 82 -2.50 -5.25 -4.02
CA ALA A 82 -1.12 -5.74 -3.93
C ALA A 82 -1.05 -7.14 -3.31
N ARG A 83 -1.75 -7.37 -2.19
CA ARG A 83 -1.84 -8.69 -1.55
C ARG A 83 -2.53 -9.74 -2.43
N ARG A 84 -3.53 -9.33 -3.21
CA ARG A 84 -4.24 -10.23 -4.13
C ARG A 84 -3.30 -10.69 -5.25
N LEU A 85 -2.57 -9.77 -5.87
CA LEU A 85 -1.58 -10.08 -6.91
C LEU A 85 -0.46 -10.99 -6.40
N GLU A 86 0.03 -10.77 -5.18
CA GLU A 86 1.00 -11.66 -4.54
C GLU A 86 0.47 -13.09 -4.40
N ARG A 87 -0.79 -13.26 -3.95
CA ARG A 87 -1.42 -14.58 -3.87
C ARG A 87 -1.58 -15.24 -5.23
N GLU A 88 -2.08 -14.51 -6.22
CA GLU A 88 -2.26 -15.05 -7.58
C GLU A 88 -0.92 -15.48 -8.17
N ARG A 89 0.15 -14.72 -7.93
CA ARG A 89 1.50 -15.06 -8.35
C ARG A 89 2.02 -16.33 -7.67
N VAL A 90 1.81 -16.48 -6.36
CA VAL A 90 2.19 -17.70 -5.62
C VAL A 90 1.42 -18.90 -6.16
N VAL A 91 0.11 -18.78 -6.37
CA VAL A 91 -0.72 -19.86 -6.94
C VAL A 91 -0.25 -20.24 -8.34
N TRP A 92 0.10 -19.25 -9.17
CA TRP A 92 0.62 -19.49 -10.52
C TRP A 92 1.96 -20.23 -10.48
N ILE A 93 2.89 -19.81 -9.61
CA ILE A 93 4.19 -20.48 -9.44
C ILE A 93 4.01 -21.93 -8.99
N VAL A 94 3.15 -22.18 -7.99
CA VAL A 94 2.87 -23.53 -7.50
C VAL A 94 2.26 -24.40 -8.59
N ARG A 95 1.30 -23.87 -9.36
CA ARG A 95 0.71 -24.59 -10.52
C ARG A 95 1.79 -24.94 -11.56
N LYS A 96 2.64 -23.98 -11.91
CA LYS A 96 3.75 -24.17 -12.85
C LYS A 96 4.74 -25.23 -12.37
N ALA A 97 5.03 -25.26 -11.07
CA ALA A 97 5.92 -26.25 -10.47
C ALA A 97 5.33 -27.67 -10.58
N LEU A 98 4.03 -27.82 -10.28
CA LEU A 98 3.32 -29.09 -10.42
C LEU A 98 3.31 -29.60 -11.87
N GLU A 99 3.07 -28.72 -12.85
CA GLU A 99 3.13 -29.07 -14.29
C GLU A 99 4.52 -29.58 -14.73
N ILE A 100 5.60 -29.06 -14.14
CA ILE A 100 6.98 -29.47 -14.46
C ILE A 100 7.32 -30.83 -13.82
N GLU A 101 6.76 -31.11 -12.64
CA GLU A 101 6.95 -32.37 -11.93
C GLU A 101 6.11 -33.54 -12.49
N GLY A 102 5.23 -33.28 -13.47
CA GLY A 102 4.48 -34.31 -14.19
C GLY A 102 3.31 -34.92 -13.40
N LEU A 103 2.80 -34.20 -12.41
CA LEU A 103 1.57 -34.47 -11.65
C LEU A 103 0.39 -33.66 -12.20
#